data_AF-A0A6A4I7V6-F1
#
_entry.id   AF-A0A6A4I7V6-F1
#
_cell.length_a   1.000
_cell.length_b   1.000
_cell.length_c   1.000
_cell.angle_alpha   90.00
_cell.angle_beta   90.00
_cell.angle_gamma   90.00
#
_symmetry.space_group_name_H-M   'P 1'
#
loop_
_entity.id
_entity.type
_entity.pdbx_description
1 polymer ?
#
loop_
_entity_poly.entity_id
_entity_poly.type
_entity_poly.pdbx_seq_one_letter_code
_entity_poly.pdbx_strand_id
1 'polypeptide(L)'
;MNNINNIADHDKTSNSLLLRNGNMVLSDAQNAGTDDAQSCTLILTEGDSMKSIALTGLNIIGPKYFGVFPLQGSFLNIDQAQWDNNILENEEIQNIERIMGFQCKKEYKNLSGLRYGSIMIMVNQDQYGSHLKAVLISFLRQIYPSVLQIPDFLVEFVMPSIQATKEKELKEFFTIAEYEHWARGEPDSHQWDIKNLKQRSASEADVCRYFRDMKNYLIILTPIAL
;
A
#
# COMPACT_ATOMS: atom_id res chain seq x y z
N MET A 1 -33.98 -27.22 16.15
CA MET A 1 -33.95 -26.57 14.82
C MET A 1 -33.86 -25.08 15.06
N ASN A 2 -32.63 -24.55 15.15
CA ASN A 2 -32.40 -23.12 15.37
C ASN A 2 -32.12 -22.46 14.02
N ASN A 3 -32.96 -21.47 13.69
CA ASN A 3 -32.85 -20.62 12.51
C ASN A 3 -31.54 -19.83 12.54
N ILE A 4 -30.64 -20.14 11.60
CA ILE A 4 -29.49 -19.30 11.25
C ILE A 4 -29.88 -18.56 9.98
N ASN A 5 -30.55 -17.43 10.13
CA ASN A 5 -30.76 -16.44 9.08
C ASN A 5 -30.76 -15.07 9.75
N ASN A 6 -29.56 -14.55 10.01
CA ASN A 6 -29.30 -13.15 10.30
C ASN A 6 -27.78 -12.95 10.22
N ILE A 7 -27.27 -12.83 8.99
CA ILE A 7 -26.02 -12.10 8.76
C ILE A 7 -26.45 -10.94 7.88
N ALA A 8 -26.43 -9.77 8.50
CA ALA A 8 -26.93 -8.53 7.96
C ALA A 8 -26.26 -8.17 6.62
N ASP A 9 -27.07 -7.61 5.72
CA ASP A 9 -26.60 -6.73 4.67
C ASP A 9 -25.74 -5.64 5.31
N HIS A 10 -24.43 -5.77 5.21
CA HIS A 10 -23.52 -4.68 5.56
C HIS A 10 -23.68 -3.58 4.50
N ASP A 11 -24.42 -2.56 4.93
CA ASP A 11 -24.62 -1.28 4.25
C ASP A 11 -23.29 -0.77 3.66
N LYS A 12 -23.22 -0.71 2.33
CA LYS A 12 -22.03 -0.36 1.53
C LYS A 12 -21.60 1.10 1.67
N THR A 13 -22.24 1.85 2.58
CA THR A 13 -22.27 3.32 2.58
C THR A 13 -21.88 3.96 3.90
N SER A 14 -21.62 3.20 4.98
CA SER A 14 -21.34 3.80 6.28
C SER A 14 -19.86 4.17 6.47
N ASN A 15 -19.51 5.39 6.05
CA ASN A 15 -18.27 6.11 6.42
C ASN A 15 -18.08 6.28 7.95
N SER A 16 -19.06 5.89 8.77
CA SER A 16 -19.02 5.97 10.23
C SER A 16 -18.13 4.91 10.91
N LEU A 17 -17.61 3.91 10.17
CA LEU A 17 -16.97 2.72 10.74
C LEU A 17 -15.43 2.70 10.72
N LEU A 18 -14.76 3.84 10.48
CA LEU A 18 -13.29 3.92 10.42
C LEU A 18 -12.74 5.15 11.17
N LEU A 19 -13.30 5.41 12.35
CA LEU A 19 -12.83 6.45 13.26
C LEU A 19 -11.84 5.83 14.28
N ARG A 20 -10.63 6.38 14.40
CA ARG A 20 -9.74 6.14 15.55
C ARG A 20 -9.73 7.39 16.41
N ASN A 21 -10.09 7.24 17.68
CA ASN A 21 -10.21 8.34 18.64
C ASN A 21 -11.10 9.49 18.12
N GLY A 22 -12.16 9.17 17.36
CA GLY A 22 -13.08 10.16 16.78
C GLY A 22 -12.59 10.81 15.47
N ASN A 23 -11.40 10.45 14.97
CA ASN A 23 -10.86 10.98 13.71
C ASN A 23 -10.96 9.96 12.58
N MET A 24 -11.38 10.44 11.41
CA MET A 24 -11.45 9.62 10.19
C MET A 24 -10.05 9.16 9.78
N VAL A 25 -9.86 7.84 9.77
CA VAL A 25 -8.56 7.23 9.49
C VAL A 25 -8.35 6.99 8.00
N LEU A 26 -9.42 6.54 7.33
CA LEU A 26 -9.46 6.34 5.89
C LEU A 26 -9.65 7.67 5.17
N SER A 27 -8.76 7.97 4.22
CA SER A 27 -9.06 8.93 3.15
C SER A 27 -9.56 8.14 1.96
N ASP A 28 -10.87 8.05 1.77
CA ASP A 28 -11.47 7.18 0.75
C ASP A 28 -11.37 7.80 -0.66
N ALA A 29 -11.20 6.96 -1.69
CA ALA A 29 -11.28 7.42 -3.07
C ALA A 29 -12.72 7.83 -3.41
N GLN A 30 -12.90 8.92 -4.17
CA GLN A 30 -14.24 9.40 -4.52
C GLN A 30 -15.07 8.38 -5.31
N ASN A 31 -14.41 7.54 -6.11
CA ASN A 31 -15.03 6.48 -6.89
C ASN A 31 -14.98 5.09 -6.21
N ALA A 32 -14.57 4.99 -4.95
CA ALA A 32 -14.57 3.71 -4.25
C ALA A 32 -15.99 3.13 -4.13
N GLY A 33 -16.18 1.90 -4.59
CA GLY A 33 -17.48 1.22 -4.55
C GLY A 33 -18.52 1.69 -5.58
N THR A 34 -18.17 2.59 -6.50
CA THR A 34 -19.01 2.97 -7.65
C THR A 34 -18.75 2.05 -8.84
N ASP A 35 -19.35 2.34 -10.00
CA ASP A 35 -19.07 1.61 -11.24
C ASP A 35 -17.59 1.70 -11.68
N ASP A 36 -16.88 2.74 -11.22
CA ASP A 36 -15.47 2.98 -11.47
C ASP A 36 -14.54 2.29 -10.45
N ALA A 37 -15.08 1.52 -9.49
CA ALA A 37 -14.32 0.94 -8.37
C ALA A 37 -13.11 0.11 -8.80
N GLN A 38 -13.18 -0.57 -9.95
CA GLN A 38 -12.07 -1.38 -10.48
C GLN A 38 -10.86 -0.53 -10.89
N SER A 39 -11.06 0.76 -11.16
CA SER A 39 -9.97 1.70 -11.43
C SER A 39 -9.39 2.31 -10.15
N CYS A 40 -10.00 2.04 -8.98
CA CYS A 40 -9.56 2.60 -7.72
C CYS A 40 -8.45 1.73 -7.08
N THR A 41 -7.48 2.39 -6.46
CA THR A 41 -6.40 1.78 -5.69
C THR A 41 -6.45 2.21 -4.22
N LEU A 42 -6.42 1.25 -3.30
CA LEU A 42 -6.27 1.51 -1.87
C LEU A 42 -4.79 1.46 -1.50
N ILE A 43 -4.24 2.58 -1.05
CA ILE A 43 -2.87 2.70 -0.56
C ILE A 43 -2.84 2.34 0.93
N LEU A 44 -2.18 1.24 1.27
CA LEU A 44 -1.90 0.83 2.64
C LEU A 44 -0.54 1.37 3.07
N THR A 45 -0.51 2.25 4.06
CA THR A 45 0.72 2.95 4.46
C THR A 45 1.25 2.46 5.80
N GLU A 46 2.57 2.46 5.96
CA GLU A 46 3.21 2.24 7.27
C GLU A 46 3.06 3.48 8.16
N GLY A 47 2.05 3.47 9.04
CA GLY A 47 1.78 4.55 9.98
C GLY A 47 1.39 5.89 9.33
N ASP A 48 1.28 6.92 10.17
CA ASP A 48 0.83 8.25 9.75
C ASP A 48 1.89 9.04 8.97
N SER A 49 3.17 8.69 9.15
CA SER A 49 4.27 9.33 8.43
C SER A 49 4.17 9.06 6.93
N MET A 50 3.95 7.80 6.54
CA MET A 50 3.78 7.43 5.13
C MET A 50 2.43 7.87 4.58
N LYS A 51 1.37 7.89 5.41
CA LYS A 51 0.07 8.49 5.04
C LYS A 51 0.22 9.96 4.62
N SER A 52 0.99 10.75 5.37
CA SER A 52 1.21 12.17 5.03
C SER A 52 1.80 12.35 3.63
N ILE A 53 2.76 11.49 3.26
CA ILE A 53 3.37 11.47 1.93
C ILE A 53 2.34 11.06 0.88
N ALA A 54 1.57 10.00 1.13
CA ALA A 54 0.53 9.54 0.21
C ALA A 54 -0.50 10.64 -0.03
N LEU A 55 -1.00 11.30 1.02
CA LEU A 55 -1.95 12.41 0.91
C LEU A 55 -1.37 13.59 0.13
N THR A 56 -0.09 13.91 0.32
CA THR A 56 0.61 14.93 -0.47
C THR A 56 0.64 14.55 -1.95
N GLY A 57 0.92 13.28 -2.26
CA GLY A 57 0.85 12.76 -3.63
C GLY A 57 -0.55 12.80 -4.23
N LEU A 58 -1.58 12.48 -3.43
CA LEU A 58 -2.99 12.54 -3.84
C LEU A 58 -3.44 13.97 -4.19
N ASN A 59 -2.90 15.00 -3.54
CA ASN A 59 -3.16 16.40 -3.94
C ASN A 59 -2.67 16.72 -5.36
N ILE A 60 -1.78 15.90 -5.93
CA ILE A 60 -1.16 16.11 -7.24
C ILE A 60 -1.90 15.33 -8.32
N ILE A 61 -2.24 14.06 -8.06
CA ILE A 61 -2.93 13.18 -9.02
C ILE A 61 -4.47 13.18 -8.87
N GLY A 62 -4.97 13.74 -7.77
CA GLY A 62 -6.39 13.82 -7.43
C GLY A 62 -6.89 12.61 -6.62
N PRO A 63 -7.89 12.80 -5.74
CA PRO A 63 -8.44 11.75 -4.88
C PRO A 63 -9.49 10.87 -5.58
N LYS A 64 -9.65 10.99 -6.91
CA LYS A 64 -10.73 10.33 -7.65
C LYS A 64 -10.63 8.81 -7.56
N TYR A 65 -9.42 8.28 -7.74
CA TYR A 65 -9.13 6.85 -7.87
C TYR A 65 -8.20 6.31 -6.78
N PHE A 66 -7.78 7.12 -5.81
CA PHE A 66 -6.82 6.70 -4.79
C PHE A 66 -7.35 6.94 -3.38
N GLY A 67 -7.39 5.88 -2.58
CA GLY A 67 -7.70 5.93 -1.16
C GLY A 67 -6.43 5.67 -0.34
N VAL A 68 -6.38 6.15 0.91
CA VAL A 68 -5.22 5.97 1.81
C VAL A 68 -5.70 5.48 3.16
N PHE A 69 -5.13 4.35 3.62
CA PHE A 69 -5.38 3.78 4.94
C PHE A 69 -4.07 3.47 5.67
N PRO A 70 -3.79 4.13 6.82
CA PRO A 70 -2.59 3.90 7.61
C PRO A 70 -2.73 2.69 8.55
N LEU A 71 -1.82 1.74 8.39
CA LEU A 71 -1.67 0.62 9.30
C LEU A 71 -0.93 1.07 10.56
N GLN A 72 -1.47 0.75 11.73
CA GLN A 72 -0.93 1.18 13.02
C GLN A 72 -0.92 0.04 14.06
N GLY A 73 -0.25 0.30 15.19
CA GLY A 73 -0.43 -0.46 16.43
C GLY A 73 0.04 -1.91 16.34
N SER A 74 -0.80 -2.82 16.84
CA SER A 74 -0.50 -4.26 16.93
C SER A 74 -0.23 -4.89 15.58
N PHE A 75 -0.81 -4.36 14.49
CA PHE A 75 -0.60 -4.88 13.14
C PHE A 75 0.86 -4.77 12.67
N LEU A 76 1.57 -3.74 13.13
CA LEU A 76 2.98 -3.54 12.80
C LEU A 76 3.92 -4.52 13.54
N ASN A 77 3.43 -5.17 14.61
CA ASN A 77 4.23 -6.02 15.48
C ASN A 77 3.71 -7.47 15.54
N ILE A 78 2.89 -7.89 14.57
CA ILE A 78 2.36 -9.26 14.54
C ILE A 78 3.52 -10.23 14.33
N ASP A 79 3.72 -11.11 15.30
CA ASP A 79 4.64 -12.24 15.18
C ASP A 79 3.94 -13.48 14.59
N GLN A 80 4.72 -14.50 14.26
CA GLN A 80 4.20 -15.74 13.68
C GLN A 80 3.19 -16.46 14.58
N ALA A 81 3.34 -16.38 15.90
CA ALA A 81 2.44 -17.06 16.82
C ALA A 81 1.08 -16.35 16.92
N GLN A 82 1.06 -15.02 16.90
CA GLN A 82 -0.17 -14.23 16.83
C GLN A 82 -0.88 -14.42 15.49
N TRP A 83 -0.10 -14.54 14.41
CA TRP A 83 -0.60 -14.87 13.10
C TRP A 83 -1.42 -16.17 13.11
N ASP A 84 -0.80 -17.26 13.56
CA ASP A 84 -1.37 -18.60 13.50
C ASP A 84 -2.60 -18.76 14.38
N ASN A 85 -2.70 -17.98 15.46
CA ASN A 85 -3.81 -18.09 16.41
C ASN A 85 -5.03 -17.26 15.98
N ASN A 86 -4.91 -15.94 15.78
CA ASN A 86 -6.08 -15.03 15.74
C ASN A 86 -5.93 -13.81 14.80
N ILE A 87 -5.26 -13.93 13.64
CA ILE A 87 -5.05 -12.78 12.73
C ILE A 87 -6.36 -12.08 12.28
N LEU A 88 -7.45 -12.82 12.12
CA LEU A 88 -8.76 -12.29 11.71
C LEU A 88 -9.46 -11.47 12.80
N GLU A 89 -9.05 -11.61 14.06
CA GLU A 89 -9.53 -10.78 15.16
C GLU A 89 -8.83 -9.41 15.20
N ASN A 90 -7.78 -9.23 14.40
CA ASN A 90 -7.07 -7.97 14.32
C ASN A 90 -7.95 -6.88 13.70
N GLU A 91 -8.10 -5.77 14.40
CA GLU A 91 -8.93 -4.64 13.98
C GLU A 91 -8.49 -4.07 12.63
N GLU A 92 -7.18 -4.03 12.34
CA GLU A 92 -6.66 -3.52 11.06
C GLU A 92 -7.03 -4.44 9.89
N ILE A 93 -6.98 -5.76 10.10
CA ILE A 93 -7.42 -6.73 9.09
C ILE A 93 -8.91 -6.55 8.81
N GLN A 94 -9.74 -6.46 9.86
CA GLN A 94 -11.17 -6.25 9.69
C GLN A 94 -11.49 -4.90 9.04
N ASN A 95 -10.70 -3.86 9.35
CA ASN A 95 -10.78 -2.57 8.68
C ASN A 95 -10.48 -2.72 7.18
N ILE A 96 -9.40 -3.41 6.81
CA ILE A 96 -9.06 -3.69 5.41
C ILE A 96 -10.20 -4.44 4.71
N GLU A 97 -10.74 -5.49 5.34
CA GLU A 97 -11.86 -6.26 4.78
C GLU A 97 -13.08 -5.37 4.52
N ARG A 98 -13.44 -4.52 5.49
CA ARG A 98 -14.55 -3.57 5.36
C ARG A 98 -14.29 -2.53 4.27
N ILE A 99 -13.08 -1.97 4.21
CA ILE A 99 -12.69 -0.95 3.21
C ILE A 99 -12.73 -1.55 1.80
N MET A 100 -12.19 -2.76 1.62
CA MET A 100 -12.17 -3.45 0.34
C MET A 100 -13.54 -4.00 -0.07
N GLY A 101 -14.43 -4.24 0.89
CA GLY A 101 -15.68 -4.96 0.67
C GLY A 101 -15.45 -6.46 0.49
N PHE A 102 -14.44 -7.01 1.17
CA PHE A 102 -14.21 -8.44 1.16
C PHE A 102 -15.35 -9.19 1.85
N GLN A 103 -15.70 -10.34 1.27
CA GLN A 103 -16.73 -11.25 1.78
C GLN A 103 -16.03 -12.50 2.27
N CYS A 104 -16.23 -12.84 3.54
CA CYS A 104 -15.58 -13.98 4.17
C CYS A 104 -15.81 -15.27 3.35
N LYS A 105 -14.72 -16.01 3.08
CA LYS A 105 -14.71 -17.29 2.34
C LYS A 105 -15.24 -17.21 0.90
N LYS A 106 -15.31 -16.01 0.30
CA LYS A 106 -15.67 -15.87 -1.11
C LYS A 106 -14.47 -16.11 -2.01
N GLU A 107 -14.69 -16.88 -3.06
CA GLU A 107 -13.75 -17.00 -4.17
C GLU A 107 -14.03 -15.91 -5.22
N TYR A 108 -13.02 -15.10 -5.53
CA TYR A 108 -13.12 -13.98 -6.45
C TYR A 108 -12.60 -14.38 -7.82
N LYS A 109 -13.50 -14.49 -8.80
CA LYS A 109 -13.13 -14.69 -10.22
C LYS A 109 -12.75 -13.39 -10.92
N ASN A 110 -13.21 -12.28 -10.37
CA ASN A 110 -12.94 -10.92 -10.81
C ASN A 110 -13.17 -9.97 -9.62
N LEU A 111 -12.88 -8.70 -9.82
CA LEU A 111 -12.94 -7.66 -8.79
C LEU A 111 -14.35 -7.07 -8.61
N SER A 112 -15.38 -7.65 -9.24
CA SER A 112 -16.74 -7.11 -9.18
C SER A 112 -17.30 -7.20 -7.76
N GLY A 113 -17.85 -6.08 -7.30
CA GLY A 113 -18.41 -5.96 -5.95
C GLY A 113 -17.40 -5.60 -4.87
N LEU A 114 -16.09 -5.52 -5.19
CA LEU A 114 -15.10 -4.87 -4.33
C LEU A 114 -15.18 -3.36 -4.49
N ARG A 115 -14.76 -2.63 -3.46
CA ARG A 115 -14.73 -1.16 -3.46
C ARG A 115 -13.50 -0.58 -4.17
N TYR A 116 -12.45 -1.40 -4.32
CA TYR A 116 -11.20 -1.07 -4.96
C TYR A 116 -10.78 -2.21 -5.88
N GLY A 117 -10.12 -1.87 -7.00
CA GLY A 117 -9.57 -2.84 -7.94
C GLY A 117 -8.14 -3.26 -7.62
N SER A 118 -7.42 -2.48 -6.82
CA SER A 118 -6.04 -2.82 -6.42
C SER A 118 -5.72 -2.35 -5.01
N ILE A 119 -4.72 -3.01 -4.41
CA ILE A 119 -4.07 -2.64 -3.17
C ILE A 119 -2.63 -2.24 -3.50
N MET A 120 -2.23 -1.06 -3.06
CA MET A 120 -0.87 -0.55 -3.16
C MET A 120 -0.23 -0.53 -1.77
N ILE A 121 0.83 -1.29 -1.58
CA ILE A 121 1.62 -1.29 -0.35
C ILE A 121 2.65 -0.14 -0.44
N MET A 122 2.61 0.79 0.52
CA MET A 122 3.53 1.94 0.58
C MET A 122 4.18 2.00 1.97
N VAL A 123 5.34 1.38 2.09
CA VAL A 123 6.07 1.18 3.36
C VAL A 123 7.51 1.68 3.25
N ASN A 124 8.20 1.86 4.37
CA ASN A 124 9.62 2.17 4.34
C ASN A 124 10.41 0.94 3.83
N GLN A 125 11.50 1.18 3.11
CA GLN A 125 12.41 0.15 2.63
C GLN A 125 13.42 -0.20 3.72
N ASP A 126 12.90 -0.62 4.87
CA ASP A 126 13.66 -1.13 6.01
C ASP A 126 13.11 -2.50 6.45
N GLN A 127 13.66 -3.03 7.54
CA GLN A 127 13.25 -4.33 8.07
C GLN A 127 11.78 -4.32 8.53
N TYR A 128 11.29 -3.20 9.05
CA TYR A 128 9.92 -3.09 9.56
C TYR A 128 8.91 -3.04 8.40
N GLY A 129 9.17 -2.24 7.37
CA GLY A 129 8.33 -2.20 6.18
C GLY A 129 8.33 -3.54 5.44
N SER A 130 9.47 -4.23 5.37
CA SER A 130 9.57 -5.58 4.80
C SER A 130 8.73 -6.59 5.57
N HIS A 131 8.75 -6.53 6.91
CA HIS A 131 7.90 -7.37 7.76
C HIS A 131 6.42 -7.10 7.53
N LEU A 132 6.02 -5.82 7.55
CA LEU A 132 4.64 -5.41 7.29
C LEU A 132 4.12 -5.90 5.93
N LYS A 133 4.95 -5.78 4.90
CA LYS A 133 4.67 -6.30 3.56
C LYS A 133 4.43 -7.81 3.59
N ALA A 134 5.28 -8.58 4.26
CA ALA A 134 5.14 -10.02 4.38
C ALA A 134 3.85 -10.44 5.13
N VAL A 135 3.49 -9.71 6.18
CA VAL A 135 2.23 -9.89 6.94
C VAL A 135 1.02 -9.64 6.03
N LEU A 136 0.99 -8.54 5.27
CA LEU A 136 -0.11 -8.23 4.34
C LEU A 136 -0.26 -9.26 3.22
N ILE A 137 0.86 -9.66 2.61
CA ILE A 137 0.88 -10.70 1.58
C ILE A 137 0.35 -12.02 2.15
N SER A 138 0.82 -12.40 3.34
CA SER A 138 0.37 -13.63 4.00
C SER A 138 -1.13 -13.61 4.27
N PHE A 139 -1.69 -12.45 4.60
CA PHE A 139 -3.12 -12.29 4.91
C PHE A 139 -3.94 -12.52 3.66
N LEU A 140 -3.60 -11.80 2.59
CA LEU A 140 -4.28 -11.94 1.32
C LEU A 140 -4.14 -13.36 0.78
N ARG A 141 -2.97 -13.98 0.91
CA ARG A 141 -2.72 -15.34 0.45
C ARG A 141 -3.54 -16.39 1.21
N GLN A 142 -3.69 -16.25 2.51
CA GLN A 142 -4.40 -17.24 3.33
C GLN A 142 -5.91 -17.07 3.27
N ILE A 143 -6.40 -15.82 3.28
CA ILE A 143 -7.83 -15.53 3.40
C ILE A 143 -8.48 -15.30 2.05
N TYR A 144 -7.77 -14.66 1.11
CA TYR A 144 -8.26 -14.27 -0.21
C TYR A 144 -7.32 -14.70 -1.36
N PRO A 145 -6.86 -15.98 -1.44
CA PRO A 145 -5.87 -16.39 -2.43
C PRO A 145 -6.28 -16.11 -3.88
N SER A 146 -7.60 -16.16 -4.16
CA SER A 146 -8.16 -15.91 -5.49
C SER A 146 -7.94 -14.48 -5.99
N VAL A 147 -7.92 -13.45 -5.12
CA VAL A 147 -7.68 -12.07 -5.57
C VAL A 147 -6.24 -11.84 -5.98
N LEU A 148 -5.27 -12.54 -5.36
CA LEU A 148 -3.87 -12.42 -5.74
C LEU A 148 -3.60 -12.95 -7.15
N GLN A 149 -4.43 -13.88 -7.64
CA GLN A 149 -4.32 -14.39 -9.02
C GLN A 149 -4.78 -13.37 -10.07
N ILE A 150 -5.47 -12.30 -9.67
CA ILE A 150 -5.92 -11.25 -10.56
C ILE A 150 -4.72 -10.33 -10.86
N PRO A 151 -4.37 -10.11 -12.14
CA PRO A 151 -3.27 -9.23 -12.51
C PRO A 151 -3.41 -7.83 -11.91
N ASP A 152 -2.28 -7.24 -11.53
CA ASP A 152 -2.18 -5.88 -11.01
C ASP A 152 -2.97 -5.61 -9.71
N PHE A 153 -3.54 -6.65 -9.08
CA PHE A 153 -4.31 -6.50 -7.85
C PHE A 153 -3.43 -6.03 -6.68
N LEU A 154 -2.23 -6.60 -6.54
CA LEU A 154 -1.30 -6.22 -5.48
C LEU A 154 -0.05 -5.59 -6.08
N VAL A 155 0.20 -4.34 -5.72
CA VAL A 155 1.37 -3.58 -6.14
C VAL A 155 2.09 -2.99 -4.93
N GLU A 156 3.39 -2.73 -5.09
CA GLU A 156 4.21 -2.01 -4.12
C GLU A 156 4.64 -0.68 -4.72
N PHE A 157 4.49 0.40 -3.95
CA PHE A 157 5.06 1.70 -4.28
C PHE A 157 6.40 1.86 -3.57
N VAL A 158 7.48 1.85 -4.34
CA VAL A 158 8.85 1.98 -3.86
C VAL A 158 9.37 3.39 -4.11
N MET A 159 9.98 3.99 -3.09
CA MET A 159 10.67 5.28 -3.23
C MET A 159 12.18 5.06 -3.20
N PRO A 160 12.96 5.84 -3.97
CA PRO A 160 14.41 5.72 -3.97
C PRO A 160 14.98 6.02 -2.59
N SER A 161 16.05 5.31 -2.23
CA SER A 161 16.78 5.49 -0.98
C SER A 161 18.02 6.35 -1.17
N ILE A 162 18.52 6.49 -2.40
CA ILE A 162 19.71 7.27 -2.74
C ILE A 162 19.43 8.08 -4.00
N GLN A 163 19.90 9.33 -4.01
CA GLN A 163 19.96 10.17 -5.19
C GLN A 163 21.40 10.61 -5.45
N ALA A 164 21.81 10.53 -6.71
CA ALA A 164 23.03 11.15 -7.19
C ALA A 164 22.65 12.30 -8.13
N THR A 165 23.13 13.51 -7.84
CA THR A 165 22.88 14.69 -8.67
C THR A 165 24.18 15.25 -9.21
N LYS A 166 24.23 15.53 -10.51
CA LYS A 166 25.34 16.23 -11.15
C LYS A 166 24.80 17.19 -12.19
N GLU A 167 25.06 18.48 -12.00
CA GLU A 167 24.53 19.55 -12.84
C GLU A 167 22.99 19.50 -12.98
N LYS A 168 22.48 18.99 -14.11
CA LYS A 168 21.04 18.82 -14.40
C LYS A 168 20.61 17.35 -14.41
N GLU A 169 21.54 16.42 -14.24
CA GLU A 169 21.25 15.00 -14.21
C GLU A 169 20.92 14.56 -12.78
N LEU A 170 19.83 13.82 -12.66
CA LEU A 170 19.40 13.16 -11.43
C LEU A 170 19.35 11.66 -11.71
N LYS A 171 20.07 10.88 -10.91
CA LYS A 171 19.98 9.42 -10.88
C LYS A 171 19.42 8.99 -9.54
N GLU A 172 18.45 8.08 -9.59
CA GLU A 172 17.76 7.57 -8.41
C GLU A 172 18.05 6.08 -8.27
N PHE A 173 18.34 5.63 -7.06
CA PHE A 173 18.62 4.24 -6.75
C PHE A 173 17.70 3.78 -5.61
N PHE A 174 17.12 2.59 -5.76
CA PHE A 174 16.21 2.02 -4.78
C PHE A 174 16.96 1.23 -3.73
N THR A 175 18.11 0.66 -4.10
CA THR A 175 18.99 -0.09 -3.19
C THR A 175 20.42 0.43 -3.17
N ILE A 176 21.12 0.18 -2.07
CA ILE A 176 22.56 0.46 -1.95
C ILE A 176 23.35 -0.30 -3.02
N ALA A 177 22.96 -1.55 -3.31
CA ALA A 177 23.63 -2.38 -4.31
C ALA A 177 23.52 -1.79 -5.74
N GLU A 178 22.36 -1.25 -6.12
CA GLU A 178 22.19 -0.54 -7.40
C GLU A 178 23.11 0.67 -7.50
N TYR A 179 23.15 1.48 -6.44
CA TYR A 179 24.04 2.64 -6.37
C TYR A 179 25.52 2.23 -6.47
N GLU A 180 25.97 1.25 -5.70
CA GLU A 180 27.36 0.78 -5.72
C GLU A 180 27.75 0.15 -7.05
N HIS A 181 26.81 -0.50 -7.73
CA HIS A 181 27.03 -1.02 -9.07
C HIS A 181 27.25 0.13 -10.07
N TRP A 182 26.38 1.14 -10.06
CA TRP A 182 26.54 2.32 -10.91
C TRP A 182 27.82 3.09 -10.60
N ALA A 183 28.11 3.36 -9.33
CA ALA A 183 29.27 4.16 -8.91
C ALA A 183 30.61 3.52 -9.32
N ARG A 184 30.69 2.18 -9.37
CA ARG A 184 31.86 1.45 -9.88
C ARG A 184 32.02 1.54 -11.39
N GLY A 185 30.91 1.65 -12.12
CA GLY A 185 30.91 1.76 -13.59
C GLY A 185 31.08 3.19 -14.10
N GLU A 186 30.84 4.20 -13.24
CA GLU A 186 30.86 5.62 -13.60
C GLU A 186 32.22 6.27 -13.23
N PRO A 187 33.07 6.63 -14.22
CA PRO A 187 34.43 7.14 -13.96
C PRO A 187 34.46 8.44 -13.15
N ASP A 188 33.42 9.26 -13.27
CA ASP A 188 33.30 10.55 -12.61
C ASP A 188 32.33 10.54 -11.42
N SER A 189 31.97 9.35 -10.90
CA SER A 189 31.06 9.17 -9.75
C SER A 189 31.40 10.04 -8.54
N HIS A 190 32.69 10.27 -8.29
CA HIS A 190 33.19 11.14 -7.21
C HIS A 190 32.80 12.63 -7.35
N GLN A 191 32.34 13.07 -8.53
CA GLN A 191 31.89 14.44 -8.79
C GLN A 191 30.38 14.62 -8.58
N TRP A 192 29.64 13.54 -8.31
CA TRP A 192 28.21 13.59 -8.06
C TRP A 192 27.92 13.92 -6.60
N ASP A 193 26.91 14.76 -6.37
CA ASP A 193 26.37 15.00 -5.03
C ASP A 193 25.45 13.84 -4.64
N ILE A 194 25.81 13.13 -3.56
CA ILE A 194 25.12 11.93 -3.13
C ILE A 194 24.28 12.22 -1.89
N LYS A 195 22.97 12.03 -2.03
CA LYS A 195 21.99 12.24 -0.97
C LYS A 195 21.33 10.93 -0.58
N ASN A 196 21.48 10.56 0.69
CA ASN A 196 20.72 9.47 1.30
C ASN A 196 19.34 9.99 1.69
N LEU A 197 18.29 9.38 1.16
CA LEU A 197 16.91 9.77 1.38
C LEU A 197 16.30 9.00 2.53
N LYS A 198 15.71 9.74 3.48
CA LYS A 198 14.75 9.18 4.42
C LYS A 198 13.38 9.28 3.77
N GLN A 199 12.82 8.15 3.36
CA GLN A 199 11.56 8.08 2.61
C GLN A 199 10.42 8.81 3.31
N ARG A 200 10.26 8.61 4.62
CA ARG A 200 9.30 9.34 5.48
C ARG A 200 9.48 10.87 5.55
N SER A 201 10.55 11.40 4.96
CA SER A 201 10.91 12.82 4.93
C SER A 201 11.19 13.29 3.51
N ALA A 202 10.58 12.64 2.51
CA ALA A 202 10.63 13.08 1.12
C ALA A 202 10.14 14.53 1.00
N SER A 203 10.82 15.32 0.18
CA SER A 203 10.40 16.70 -0.08
C SER A 203 9.15 16.74 -0.95
N GLU A 204 8.39 17.83 -0.91
CA GLU A 204 7.22 17.99 -1.78
C GLU A 204 7.59 17.87 -3.28
N ALA A 205 8.76 18.36 -3.68
CA ALA A 205 9.26 18.22 -5.04
C ALA A 205 9.53 16.75 -5.41
N ASP A 206 10.06 15.96 -4.48
CA ASP A 206 10.28 14.52 -4.66
C ASP A 206 8.95 13.78 -4.78
N VAL A 207 8.02 14.03 -3.85
CA VAL A 207 6.67 13.43 -3.88
C VAL A 207 5.95 13.77 -5.19
N CYS A 208 6.08 15.00 -5.65
CA CYS A 208 5.53 15.43 -6.94
C CYS A 208 6.08 14.66 -8.12
N ARG A 209 7.40 14.42 -8.15
CA ARG A 209 8.03 13.57 -9.17
C ARG A 209 7.51 12.13 -9.06
N TYR A 210 7.51 11.56 -7.86
CA TYR A 210 7.12 10.16 -7.65
C TYR A 210 5.68 9.88 -8.08
N PHE A 211 4.74 10.76 -7.73
CA PHE A 211 3.33 10.54 -8.03
C PHE A 211 2.96 10.90 -9.48
N ARG A 212 3.65 11.86 -10.12
CA ARG A 212 3.46 12.15 -11.56
C ARG A 212 3.94 11.00 -12.44
N ASP A 213 5.10 10.43 -12.10
CA ASP A 213 5.72 9.33 -12.83
C ASP A 213 5.55 7.99 -12.11
N MET A 214 4.41 7.81 -11.42
CA MET A 214 4.13 6.69 -10.51
C MET A 214 4.47 5.31 -11.09
N LYS A 215 4.29 5.10 -12.40
CA LYS A 215 4.64 3.83 -13.07
C LYS A 215 6.10 3.40 -12.88
N ASN A 216 7.03 4.35 -12.74
CA ASN A 216 8.45 4.06 -12.51
C ASN A 216 8.76 3.66 -11.06
N TYR A 217 7.82 3.88 -10.15
CA TYR A 217 7.92 3.62 -8.72
C TYR A 217 7.02 2.46 -8.28
N LEU A 218 6.37 1.77 -9.23
CA LEU A 218 5.48 0.65 -8.96
C LEU A 218 6.12 -0.69 -9.31
N ILE A 219 6.03 -1.63 -8.37
CA ILE A 219 6.38 -3.03 -8.57
C ILE A 219 5.10 -3.86 -8.48
N ILE A 220 4.81 -4.65 -9.51
CA ILE A 220 3.67 -5.57 -9.49
C ILE A 220 4.07 -6.84 -8.74
N LEU A 221 3.36 -7.15 -7.66
CA LEU A 221 3.60 -8.34 -6.84
C LEU A 221 2.82 -9.52 -7.44
N THR A 222 3.40 -10.15 -8.46
CA THR A 222 2.76 -11.28 -9.15
C THR A 222 2.74 -12.56 -8.29
N PRO A 223 1.76 -13.46 -8.49
CA PRO A 223 1.65 -14.73 -7.75
C PRO A 223 2.89 -15.62 -7.73
N ILE A 224 3.76 -15.51 -8.74
CA ILE A 224 4.97 -16.34 -8.86
C ILE A 224 6.11 -15.80 -7.98
N ALA A 225 6.02 -14.53 -7.57
CA ALA A 225 6.99 -13.86 -6.71
C ALA A 225 6.61 -13.90 -5.20
N LEU A 226 5.55 -14.62 -4.82
CA LEU A 226 4.93 -14.65 -3.47
C LEU A 226 4.86 -16.06 -2.87
#